data_AF-A0A9W5RFF6-F1
#
_entry.id   AF-A0A9W5RFF6-F1
#
_cell.length_a   1.000
_cell.length_b   1.000
_cell.length_c   1.000
_cell.angle_alpha   90.00
_cell.angle_beta   90.00
_cell.angle_gamma   90.00
#
_symmetry.space_group_name_H-M   'P 1'
#
loop_
_entity.id
_entity.type
_entity.pdbx_description
1 polymer ?
#
loop_
_entity_poly.entity_id
_entity_poly.type
_entity_poly.pdbx_seq_one_letter_code
_entity_poly.pdbx_strand_id
1 'polypeptide(L)'
;MYCLVFLCLVVSLVSAEAVQWAWRVECRRLSDKVVLLRLAWKANSEGAVRVDPAQESGVTGLSLSRVEASISSLERAGLIDARRWSDSGCWSVRLLLGGAL
;
A
#
# COMPACT_ATOMS: atom_id res chain seq x y z
N MET A 1 -8.49 17.06 -23.99
CA MET A 1 -9.53 16.33 -23.23
C MET A 1 -9.36 14.82 -23.25
N TYR A 2 -9.00 14.18 -24.38
CA TYR A 2 -8.78 12.72 -24.46
C TYR A 2 -7.63 12.19 -23.59
N CYS A 3 -6.54 12.96 -23.44
CA CYS A 3 -5.39 12.57 -22.63
C CYS A 3 -5.75 12.38 -21.13
N LEU A 4 -6.66 13.21 -20.61
CA LEU A 4 -7.03 13.21 -19.19
C LEU A 4 -7.96 12.05 -18.83
N VAL A 5 -8.88 11.70 -19.74
CA VAL A 5 -9.74 10.51 -19.61
C VAL A 5 -8.92 9.23 -19.70
N PHE A 6 -7.96 9.18 -20.64
CA PHE A 6 -7.06 8.03 -20.76
C PHE A 6 -6.18 7.85 -19.51
N LEU A 7 -5.65 8.95 -18.96
CA LEU A 7 -4.89 8.92 -17.70
C LEU A 7 -5.73 8.41 -16.53
N CYS A 8 -6.96 8.89 -16.37
CA CYS A 8 -7.88 8.40 -15.34
C CYS A 8 -8.19 6.91 -15.52
N LEU A 9 -8.43 6.46 -16.75
CA LEU A 9 -8.76 5.05 -17.03
C LEU A 9 -7.59 4.13 -16.69
N VAL A 10 -6.37 4.52 -17.06
CA VAL A 10 -5.14 3.77 -16.75
C VAL A 10 -4.88 3.76 -15.24
N VAL A 11 -5.05 4.88 -14.54
CA VAL A 11 -4.89 4.94 -13.08
C VAL A 11 -5.92 4.07 -12.36
N SER A 12 -7.18 4.07 -12.80
CA SER A 12 -8.22 3.20 -12.25
C SER A 12 -7.97 1.72 -12.52
N LEU A 13 -7.43 1.37 -13.70
CA LEU A 13 -7.11 -0.01 -14.06
C LEU A 13 -5.95 -0.56 -13.21
N VAL A 14 -4.87 0.23 -13.04
CA VAL A 14 -3.70 -0.18 -12.26
C VAL A 14 -4.05 -0.28 -10.77
N SER A 15 -4.88 0.64 -10.26
CA SER A 15 -5.43 0.53 -8.90
C SER A 15 -6.24 -0.75 -8.72
N ALA A 16 -7.04 -1.16 -9.72
CA ALA A 16 -7.78 -2.40 -9.67
C ALA A 16 -6.88 -3.64 -9.64
N GLU A 17 -5.81 -3.69 -10.44
CA GLU A 17 -4.85 -4.80 -10.44
C GLU A 17 -4.12 -4.93 -9.10
N ALA A 18 -3.61 -3.82 -8.56
CA ALA A 18 -2.94 -3.80 -7.27
C ALA A 18 -3.88 -4.25 -6.14
N VAL A 19 -5.13 -3.80 -6.15
CA VAL A 19 -6.14 -4.19 -5.16
C VAL A 19 -6.54 -5.66 -5.30
N GLN A 20 -6.69 -6.16 -6.53
CA GLN A 20 -6.97 -7.57 -6.78
C GLN A 20 -5.81 -8.48 -6.35
N TRP A 21 -4.57 -8.07 -6.59
CA TRP A 21 -3.39 -8.75 -6.04
C TRP A 21 -3.41 -8.75 -4.51
N ALA A 22 -3.58 -7.58 -3.88
CA ALA A 22 -3.62 -7.45 -2.44
C ALA A 22 -4.75 -8.25 -1.79
N TRP A 23 -5.88 -8.43 -2.49
CA TRP A 23 -6.99 -9.28 -2.06
C TRP A 23 -6.61 -10.77 -2.06
N ARG A 24 -5.90 -11.24 -3.09
CA ARG A 24 -5.51 -12.66 -3.26
C ARG A 24 -4.37 -13.11 -2.36
N VAL A 25 -3.42 -12.23 -2.05
CA VAL A 25 -2.29 -12.54 -1.15
C VAL A 25 -2.82 -13.02 0.20
N GLU A 26 -2.20 -14.00 0.86
CA GLU A 26 -2.56 -14.32 2.25
C GLU A 26 -1.75 -13.46 3.22
N CYS A 27 -2.43 -12.84 4.20
CA CYS A 27 -1.77 -12.11 5.27
C CYS A 27 -1.96 -12.85 6.58
N ARG A 28 -0.92 -12.92 7.41
CA ARG A 28 -0.98 -13.58 8.74
C ARG A 28 -1.97 -12.93 9.69
N ARG A 29 -2.26 -11.64 9.51
CA ARG A 29 -3.14 -10.85 10.38
C ARG A 29 -4.11 -10.03 9.53
N LEU A 30 -5.32 -9.83 10.06
CA LEU A 30 -6.32 -8.96 9.43
C LEU A 30 -5.84 -7.51 9.35
N SER A 31 -5.10 -7.01 10.36
CA SER A 31 -4.49 -5.68 10.31
C SER A 31 -3.57 -5.50 9.11
N ASP A 32 -2.74 -6.50 8.83
CA ASP A 32 -1.79 -6.49 7.73
C ASP A 32 -2.54 -6.51 6.39
N LYS A 33 -3.66 -7.26 6.31
CA LYS A 33 -4.54 -7.28 5.15
C LYS A 33 -5.17 -5.91 4.88
N VAL A 34 -5.71 -5.26 5.90
CA VAL A 34 -6.34 -3.93 5.79
C VAL A 34 -5.31 -2.89 5.32
N VAL A 35 -4.11 -2.88 5.92
CA VAL A 35 -3.04 -1.98 5.52
C VAL A 35 -2.59 -2.26 4.08
N LEU A 36 -2.42 -3.53 3.69
CA LEU A 36 -2.02 -3.89 2.32
C LEU A 36 -3.03 -3.43 1.27
N LEU A 37 -4.32 -3.67 1.50
CA LEU A 37 -5.39 -3.20 0.59
C LEU A 37 -5.41 -1.68 0.49
N ARG A 38 -5.15 -0.98 1.59
CA ARG A 38 -5.08 0.47 1.61
C ARG A 38 -3.87 1.01 0.82
N LEU A 39 -2.72 0.37 0.95
CA LEU A 39 -1.52 0.70 0.16
C LEU A 39 -1.77 0.48 -1.33
N ALA A 40 -2.39 -0.65 -1.70
CA ALA A 40 -2.77 -0.97 -3.08
C ALA A 40 -3.76 0.03 -3.68
N TRP A 41 -4.74 0.47 -2.90
CA TRP A 41 -5.68 1.49 -3.34
C TRP A 41 -4.99 2.83 -3.67
N LYS A 42 -3.96 3.19 -2.90
CA LYS A 42 -3.23 4.46 -3.04
C LYS A 42 -2.01 4.39 -3.97
N ALA A 43 -1.63 3.19 -4.41
CA ALA A 43 -0.43 2.99 -5.22
C ALA A 43 -0.59 3.68 -6.59
N ASN A 44 0.50 4.28 -7.06
CA ASN A 44 0.58 4.80 -8.42
C ASN A 44 0.82 3.67 -9.44
N SER A 45 1.01 4.04 -10.71
CA SER A 45 1.24 3.08 -11.80
C SER A 45 2.49 2.20 -11.63
N GLU A 46 3.43 2.59 -10.78
CA GLU A 46 4.66 1.85 -10.48
C GLU A 46 4.55 1.03 -9.18
N GLY A 47 3.35 0.96 -8.57
CA GLY A 47 3.15 0.31 -7.28
C GLY A 47 3.73 1.10 -6.10
N ALA A 48 4.16 2.35 -6.30
CA ALA A 48 4.74 3.19 -5.26
C ALA A 48 3.67 4.02 -4.54
N VAL A 49 3.85 4.21 -3.24
CA VAL A 49 2.95 4.98 -2.39
C VAL A 49 3.72 5.71 -1.30
N ARG A 50 3.33 6.96 -1.05
CA ARG A 50 3.74 7.70 0.15
C ARG A 50 2.72 7.48 1.25
N VAL A 51 3.20 7.09 2.41
CA VAL A 51 2.38 6.73 3.56
C VAL A 51 2.68 7.68 4.70
N ASP A 52 1.64 8.35 5.19
CA ASP A 52 1.66 8.97 6.50
C ASP A 52 0.93 8.03 7.48
N PRO A 53 1.65 7.39 8.43
CA PRO A 53 1.04 6.45 9.35
C PRO A 53 -0.10 7.05 10.20
N ALA A 54 -0.06 8.35 10.50
CA ALA A 54 -1.12 9.03 11.25
C ALA A 54 -2.39 9.18 10.41
N GLN A 55 -2.23 9.54 9.14
CA GLN A 55 -3.34 9.59 8.20
C GLN A 55 -3.96 8.20 7.99
N GLU A 56 -3.13 7.17 7.78
CA GLU A 56 -3.64 5.81 7.58
C GLU A 56 -4.30 5.24 8.85
N SER A 57 -3.83 5.60 10.04
CA SER A 57 -4.49 5.26 11.30
C SER A 57 -5.94 5.76 11.34
N GLY A 58 -6.18 7.01 10.95
CA GLY A 58 -7.53 7.58 10.89
C GLY A 58 -8.44 6.90 9.86
N VAL A 59 -7.91 6.49 8.71
CA VAL A 59 -8.70 5.85 7.64
C VAL A 59 -8.97 4.37 7.94
N THR A 60 -8.00 3.66 8.49
CA THR A 60 -8.10 2.22 8.76
C THR A 60 -8.77 1.90 10.09
N GLY A 61 -8.87 2.88 11.00
CA GLY A 61 -9.33 2.67 12.38
C GLY A 61 -8.32 1.92 13.25
N LEU A 62 -7.12 1.62 12.73
CA LEU A 62 -6.04 0.99 13.47
C LEU A 62 -5.25 2.05 14.25
N SER A 63 -4.65 1.69 15.39
CA SER A 63 -3.72 2.59 16.07
C SER A 63 -2.49 2.87 15.19
N LEU A 64 -1.87 4.04 15.36
CA LEU A 64 -0.62 4.43 14.70
C LEU A 64 0.44 3.31 14.78
N SER A 65 0.68 2.81 16.00
CA SER A 65 1.62 1.72 16.27
C SER A 65 1.26 0.42 15.54
N ARG A 66 -0.03 0.14 15.34
CA ARG A 66 -0.48 -1.04 14.61
C ARG A 66 -0.27 -0.88 13.11
N VAL A 67 -0.48 0.31 12.56
CA VAL A 67 -0.18 0.61 11.16
C VAL A 67 1.31 0.42 10.90
N GLU A 68 2.18 1.03 11.71
CA GLU A 68 3.64 0.88 11.59
C GLU A 68 4.08 -0.58 11.73
N ALA A 69 3.57 -1.30 12.73
CA ALA A 69 3.86 -2.72 12.90
C ALA A 69 3.39 -3.58 11.72
N SER A 70 2.28 -3.21 11.09
CA SER A 70 1.75 -3.91 9.91
C SER A 70 2.64 -3.65 8.68
N ILE A 71 3.11 -2.41 8.47
CA ILE A 71 4.07 -2.08 7.41
C ILE A 71 5.34 -2.93 7.57
N SER A 72 5.95 -2.94 8.76
CA SER A 72 7.14 -3.78 9.02
C SER A 72 6.84 -5.29 8.98
N SER A 73 5.59 -5.73 9.17
CA SER A 73 5.18 -7.13 9.00
C SER A 73 5.10 -7.51 7.52
N LEU A 74 4.48 -6.65 6.70
CA LEU A 74 4.33 -6.83 5.26
C LEU A 74 5.68 -6.79 4.54
N GLU A 75 6.59 -5.91 4.98
CA GLU A 75 7.95 -5.82 4.46
C GLU A 75 8.73 -7.12 4.72
N ARG A 76 8.70 -7.63 5.96
CA ARG A 76 9.30 -8.92 6.31
C ARG A 76 8.68 -10.11 5.58
N ALA A 77 7.42 -9.99 5.18
CA ALA A 77 6.74 -11.00 4.38
C ALA A 77 7.09 -10.92 2.88
N GLY A 78 7.91 -9.95 2.44
CA GLY A 78 8.31 -9.79 1.04
C GLY A 78 7.17 -9.32 0.14
N LEU A 79 6.14 -8.68 0.71
CA LEU A 79 5.00 -8.14 -0.03
C LEU A 79 5.20 -6.68 -0.44
N ILE A 80 6.02 -5.96 0.32
CA ILE A 80 6.35 -4.56 0.07
C ILE A 80 7.84 -4.31 0.33
N ASP A 81 8.38 -3.29 -0.30
CA ASP A 81 9.62 -2.61 0.10
C ASP A 81 9.24 -1.30 0.78
N ALA A 82 9.76 -1.05 1.99
CA ALA A 82 9.33 0.07 2.81
C ALA A 82 10.53 0.82 3.41
N ARG A 83 10.58 2.14 3.19
CA ARG A 83 11.61 3.02 3.76
C ARG A 83 10.97 4.16 4.54
N ARG A 84 11.29 4.23 5.83
CA ARG A 84 10.89 5.35 6.69
C ARG A 84 11.78 6.57 6.47
N TRP A 85 11.17 7.74 6.40
CA TRP A 85 11.85 9.03 6.30
C TRP A 85 12.14 9.58 7.70
N SER A 86 13.37 10.04 7.93
CA SER A 86 13.84 10.48 9.25
C SER A 86 13.31 11.85 9.67
N ASP A 87 12.88 12.68 8.72
CA ASP A 87 12.44 14.06 8.93
C ASP A 87 10.97 14.16 9.35
N SER A 88 10.12 13.31 8.78
CA SER A 88 8.66 13.43 8.81
C SER A 88 7.98 12.19 9.40
N GLY A 89 8.71 11.09 9.59
CA GLY A 89 8.15 9.81 10.01
C GLY A 89 7.26 9.14 8.95
N CYS A 90 7.10 9.76 7.77
CA CYS A 90 6.43 9.17 6.61
C CYS A 90 7.21 7.97 6.06
N TRP A 91 6.55 7.17 5.24
CA TRP A 91 7.17 6.03 4.56
C TRP A 91 7.04 6.17 3.05
N SER A 92 8.09 5.80 2.34
CA SER A 92 7.99 5.36 0.95
C SER A 92 7.77 3.87 0.95
N VAL A 93 6.67 3.42 0.34
CA VAL A 93 6.36 2.01 0.20
C VAL A 93 6.21 1.68 -1.28
N ARG A 94 6.74 0.53 -1.71
CA ARG A 94 6.53 -0.03 -3.04
C ARG A 94 5.94 -1.42 -2.91
N LEU A 95 4.84 -1.67 -3.62
CA LEU A 95 4.23 -2.98 -3.70
C LEU A 95 5.05 -3.92 -4.58
N LEU A 96 5.26 -5.13 -4.11
CA LEU A 96 5.90 -6.19 -4.86
C LEU A 96 4.81 -7.05 -5.50
N LEU A 97 4.18 -6.53 -6.57
CA LEU A 97 3.00 -7.10 -7.24
C LEU A 97 3.17 -8.53 -7.84
N GLY A 98 4.36 -9.11 -7.69
CA GLY A 98 4.67 -10.52 -8.00
C GLY A 98 5.06 -11.36 -6.77
N GLY A 99 4.82 -10.84 -5.56
CA GLY A 99 5.12 -11.34 -4.20
C GLY A 99 5.98 -12.58 -4.02
N ALA A 100 7.03 -12.43 -3.18
CA ALA A 100 7.87 -13.45 -2.53
C ALA A 100 7.86 -14.88 -3.14
N LEU A 101 8.94 -15.22 -3.84
CA LEU A 101 9.35 -16.63 -4.03
C LEU A 101 9.52 -17.33 -2.67
#